data_AF-A0A355AM31-F1
#
_entry.id   AF-A0A355AM31-F1
#
_cell.length_a   1.000
_cell.length_b   1.000
_cell.length_c   1.000
_cell.angle_alpha   90.00
_cell.angle_beta   90.00
_cell.angle_gamma   90.00
#
_symmetry.space_group_name_H-M   'P 1'
#
loop_
_entity.id
_entity.type
_entity.pdbx_description
1 polymer ?
#
loop_
_entity_poly.entity_id
_entity_poly.type
_entity_poly.pdbx_seq_one_letter_code
_entity_poly.pdbx_strand_id
1 'polypeptide(L)'
;RTTARADEDLYDIYLPLIRHEQQLGLGLALRKETLRRQGVLRSAKLRDPGPSLNADDLLELQRLFDRLVLKLKAANYLIPEGLDS
;
A
#
# COMPACT_ATOMS: atom_id res chain seq x y z
N ARG A 1 8.17 -5.82 -27.75
CA ARG A 1 7.83 -4.40 -27.49
C ARG A 1 6.43 -4.22 -26.89
N THR A 2 5.62 -5.27 -26.73
CA THR A 2 4.24 -5.19 -26.20
C THR A 2 4.15 -5.19 -24.67
N THR A 3 5.20 -5.61 -23.96
CA THR A 3 5.22 -5.74 -22.50
C THR A 3 5.29 -4.41 -21.76
N ALA A 4 5.99 -3.41 -22.32
CA ALA A 4 6.20 -2.11 -21.68
C ALA A 4 4.89 -1.41 -21.31
N ARG A 5 3.86 -1.53 -22.16
CA ARG A 5 2.54 -0.92 -21.88
C ARG A 5 1.80 -1.63 -20.75
N ALA A 6 1.92 -2.95 -20.66
CA ALA A 6 1.30 -3.72 -19.58
C ALA A 6 2.01 -3.46 -18.23
N ASP A 7 3.33 -3.25 -18.25
CA ASP A 7 4.10 -2.88 -17.05
C ASP A 7 3.73 -1.48 -16.56
N GLU A 8 3.54 -0.52 -17.47
CA GLU A 8 3.05 0.83 -17.18
C GLU A 8 1.62 0.82 -16.61
N ASP A 9 0.72 0.04 -17.20
CA ASP A 9 -0.67 -0.10 -16.71
C ASP A 9 -0.70 -0.69 -15.29
N LEU A 10 0.16 -1.68 -14.99
CA LEU A 10 0.28 -2.24 -13.64
C LEU A 10 0.85 -1.20 -12.66
N TYR A 11 1.87 -0.44 -13.06
CA TYR A 11 2.42 0.63 -12.24
C TYR A 11 1.35 1.67 -11.88
N ASP A 12 0.52 2.09 -12.83
CA ASP A 12 -0.57 3.05 -12.60
C ASP A 12 -1.64 2.54 -11.61
N ILE A 13 -1.85 1.23 -11.54
CA ILE A 13 -2.73 0.62 -10.54
C ILE A 13 -2.16 0.82 -9.12
N TYR A 14 -0.85 0.65 -8.93
CA TYR A 14 -0.17 0.79 -7.63
C TYR A 14 0.18 2.24 -7.26
N LEU A 15 0.25 3.14 -8.24
CA LEU A 15 0.71 4.51 -8.07
C LEU A 15 0.04 5.27 -6.91
N PRO A 16 -1.28 5.15 -6.64
CA PRO A 16 -1.91 5.83 -5.50
C PRO A 16 -1.33 5.39 -4.15
N LEU A 17 -1.10 4.08 -3.97
CA LEU A 17 -0.51 3.56 -2.73
C LEU A 17 0.95 3.98 -2.61
N ILE A 18 1.73 3.86 -3.70
CA ILE A 18 3.14 4.28 -3.73
C ILE A 18 3.25 5.75 -3.32
N ARG A 19 2.43 6.63 -3.89
CA ARG A 19 2.43 8.06 -3.55
C ARG A 19 2.14 8.31 -2.08
N HIS A 20 1.16 7.60 -1.51
CA HIS A 20 0.78 7.75 -0.11
C HIS A 20 1.92 7.33 0.83
N GLU A 21 2.62 6.22 0.54
CA GLU A 21 3.79 5.79 1.32
C GLU A 21 5.03 6.68 1.16
N GLN A 22 5.12 7.49 0.11
CA GLN A 22 6.28 8.35 -0.17
C GLN A 22 6.14 9.76 0.45
N GLN A 23 5.24 9.93 1.42
CA GLN A 23 5.10 11.17 2.18
C GLN A 23 6.28 11.42 3.12
N LEU A 24 6.78 12.66 3.15
CA LEU A 24 7.74 13.09 4.16
C LEU A 24 7.05 13.08 5.54
N GLY A 25 7.70 12.48 6.53
CA GLY A 25 7.13 12.29 7.87
C GLY A 25 6.38 10.97 7.99
N LEU A 26 5.14 10.89 7.47
CA LEU A 26 4.24 9.74 7.68
C LEU A 26 4.58 8.51 6.84
N GLY A 27 5.30 8.67 5.72
CA GLY A 27 5.50 7.59 4.74
C GLY A 27 6.15 6.34 5.31
N LEU A 28 7.11 6.49 6.24
CA LEU A 28 7.74 5.34 6.89
C LEU A 28 6.77 4.57 7.79
N ALA A 29 5.87 5.26 8.50
CA ALA A 29 4.86 4.62 9.34
C ALA A 29 3.84 3.87 8.47
N LEU A 30 3.38 4.48 7.38
CA LEU A 30 2.49 3.87 6.39
C LEU A 30 3.10 2.60 5.80
N ARG A 31 4.35 2.65 5.33
CA ARG A 31 5.02 1.47 4.76
C ARG A 31 5.19 0.34 5.76
N LYS A 32 5.53 0.63 7.02
CA LYS A 32 5.61 -0.41 8.05
C LYS A 32 4.24 -1.02 8.36
N GLU A 33 3.18 -0.23 8.31
CA GLU A 33 1.82 -0.74 8.44
C GLU A 33 1.41 -1.61 7.25
N THR A 34 1.74 -1.21 6.01
CA THR A 34 1.56 -2.05 4.81
C THR A 34 2.24 -3.40 5.00
N LEU A 35 3.53 -3.41 5.36
CA LEU A 35 4.30 -4.65 5.57
C LEU A 35 3.77 -5.48 6.75
N ARG A 36 3.20 -4.84 7.77
CA ARG A 36 2.56 -5.55 8.89
C ARG A 36 1.29 -6.26 8.45
N ARG A 37 0.44 -5.59 7.67
CA ARG A 37 -0.82 -6.15 7.13
C ARG A 37 -0.54 -7.30 6.15
N GLN A 38 0.54 -7.19 5.37
CA GLN A 38 1.04 -8.25 4.49
C GLN A 38 1.74 -9.40 5.24
N GLY A 39 1.79 -9.39 6.58
CA GLY A 39 2.40 -10.45 7.38
C GLY A 39 3.93 -10.47 7.38
N VAL A 40 4.60 -9.58 6.65
CA VAL A 40 6.06 -9.48 6.57
C VAL A 40 6.65 -8.98 7.90
N LEU A 41 5.93 -8.08 8.59
CA LEU A 41 6.33 -7.55 9.89
C LEU A 41 5.34 -7.93 10.99
N ARG A 42 5.86 -8.25 12.18
CA ARG A 42 5.02 -8.44 13.38
C ARG A 42 4.48 -7.13 13.94
N SER A 43 5.15 -6.00 13.71
CA SER A 43 4.77 -4.69 14.27
C SER A 43 5.17 -3.55 13.35
N ALA A 44 4.27 -2.58 13.22
CA ALA A 44 4.49 -1.34 12.47
C ALA A 44 5.15 -0.23 13.30
N LYS A 45 5.32 -0.43 14.62
CA LYS A 45 5.80 0.61 15.55
C LYS A 45 7.16 1.18 15.13
N LEU A 46 7.28 2.51 15.16
CA LEU A 46 8.55 3.22 14.97
C LEU A 46 9.26 3.48 16.29
N ARG A 47 10.57 3.72 16.21
CA ARG A 47 11.38 4.12 17.38
C ARG A 47 11.18 5.61 17.63
N ASP A 48 11.10 5.99 18.91
CA ASP A 48 10.97 7.38 19.30
C ASP A 48 12.27 8.18 19.04
N PRO A 49 12.17 9.45 18.58
CA PRO A 49 10.93 10.14 18.18
C PRO A 49 10.52 9.74 16.74
N GLY A 50 9.34 9.15 16.58
CA GLY A 50 8.81 8.73 15.28
C GLY A 50 7.28 8.91 15.22
N PRO A 51 6.72 9.22 14.04
CA PRO A 51 5.28 9.41 13.91
C PRO A 51 4.52 8.10 14.13
N SER A 52 3.33 8.21 14.69
CA SER A 52 2.38 7.11 14.79
C SER A 52 1.16 7.41 13.93
N LEU A 53 0.62 6.40 13.26
CA LEU A 53 -0.61 6.53 12.50
C LEU A 53 -1.79 6.65 13.46
N ASN A 54 -2.65 7.62 13.20
CA ASN A 54 -3.94 7.75 13.89
C ASN A 54 -5.01 6.89 13.18
N ALA A 55 -6.25 6.92 13.69
CA ALA A 55 -7.35 6.14 13.12
C ALA A 55 -7.72 6.57 11.68
N ASP A 56 -7.63 7.86 11.37
CA ASP A 56 -7.94 8.39 10.04
C ASP A 56 -6.88 7.98 9.02
N ASP A 57 -5.60 8.01 9.39
CA ASP A 57 -4.49 7.53 8.55
C ASP A 57 -4.67 6.05 8.20
N LEU A 58 -5.05 5.23 9.18
CA LEU A 58 -5.31 3.79 8.97
C LEU A 58 -6.53 3.53 8.09
N LEU A 59 -7.55 4.38 8.18
CA LEU A 59 -8.75 4.30 7.36
C LEU A 59 -8.46 4.75 5.91
N GLU A 60 -7.65 5.79 5.72
CA GLU A 60 -7.20 6.21 4.39
C GLU A 60 -6.37 5.10 3.72
N LEU A 61 -5.43 4.51 4.45
CA LEU A 61 -4.65 3.38 3.97
C LEU A 61 -5.54 2.20 3.57
N GLN A 62 -6.55 1.86 4.37
CA GLN A 62 -7.52 0.81 4.04
C GLN A 62 -8.25 1.12 2.73
N ARG A 63 -8.76 2.34 2.55
CA ARG A 63 -9.45 2.74 1.32
C ARG A 63 -8.56 2.62 0.09
N LEU A 64 -7.26 2.90 0.22
CA LEU A 64 -6.29 2.72 -0.87
C LEU A 64 -6.08 1.24 -1.18
N PHE A 65 -6.03 0.36 -0.17
CA PHE A 65 -5.95 -1.09 -0.37
C PHE A 65 -7.19 -1.64 -1.06
N ASP A 66 -8.39 -1.27 -0.59
CA ASP A 66 -9.65 -1.73 -1.20
C ASP A 66 -9.71 -1.36 -2.68
N ARG A 67 -9.30 -0.14 -3.01
CA ARG A 67 -9.25 0.35 -4.40
C ARG A 67 -8.16 -0.36 -5.22
N LEU A 68 -7.01 -0.64 -4.64
CA LEU A 68 -5.94 -1.40 -5.27
C LEU A 68 -6.42 -2.82 -5.62
N VAL A 69 -7.01 -3.52 -4.66
CA VAL A 69 -7.56 -4.87 -4.85
C VAL A 69 -8.62 -4.89 -5.95
N LEU A 70 -9.55 -3.93 -5.93
CA LEU A 70 -10.58 -3.81 -6.96
C LEU A 70 -9.98 -3.65 -8.37
N LYS A 71 -8.94 -2.81 -8.49
CA LYS A 71 -8.25 -2.60 -9.78
C LYS A 71 -7.45 -3.82 -10.23
N LEU A 72 -6.74 -4.50 -9.31
CA LEU A 72 -6.00 -5.72 -9.63
C LEU A 72 -6.93 -6.83 -10.12
N LYS A 73 -8.08 -7.02 -9.43
CA LYS A 73 -9.12 -7.98 -9.85
C LYS A 73 -9.63 -7.65 -11.25
N ALA A 74 -9.98 -6.38 -11.51
CA ALA A 74 -10.50 -5.95 -12.81
C ALA A 74 -9.48 -6.11 -13.95
N ALA A 75 -8.19 -5.94 -13.65
CA ALA A 75 -7.08 -6.13 -14.59
C ALA A 75 -6.55 -7.58 -14.62
N ASN A 76 -7.22 -8.51 -13.92
CA ASN A 76 -6.90 -9.94 -13.89
C ASN A 76 -5.50 -10.28 -13.33
N TYR A 77 -4.99 -9.44 -12.43
CA TYR A 77 -3.75 -9.69 -11.69
C TYR A 77 -4.00 -10.43 -10.38
N LEU A 78 -2.96 -11.12 -9.91
CA LEU A 78 -2.93 -11.70 -8.57
C LEU A 78 -2.98 -10.60 -7.51
N ILE A 79 -3.68 -10.88 -6.42
CA ILE A 79 -3.76 -9.98 -5.27
C ILE A 79 -2.68 -10.40 -4.27
N PRO A 80 -1.80 -9.49 -3.84
CA PRO A 80 -0.83 -9.78 -2.79
C PRO A 80 -1.52 -10.15 -1.48
N GLU A 81 -0.92 -11.08 -0.74
CA GLU A 81 -1.42 -11.54 0.55
C GLU A 81 -1.56 -10.39 1.56
N GLY A 82 -2.67 -10.37 2.31
CA GLY A 82 -2.95 -9.37 3.33
C GLY A 82 -3.47 -8.02 2.81
N LEU A 83 -3.79 -7.91 1.52
CA LEU A 83 -4.47 -6.74 0.93
C LEU A 83 -5.98 -6.95 0.74
N ASP A 84 -6.45 -8.19 0.68
CA ASP A 84 -7.84 -8.58 0.42
C ASP A 84 -8.65 -8.88 1.70
N SER A 85 -8.04 -8.66 2.87
CA SER A 85 -8.58 -8.94 4.20
C SER A 85 -9.27 -7.73 4.85
#